data_AF-A0A7X2MI03-F1
#
_entry.id   AF-A0A7X2MI03-F1
#
_cell.length_a   1.000
_cell.length_b   1.000
_cell.length_c   1.000
_cell.angle_alpha   90.00
_cell.angle_beta   90.00
_cell.angle_gamma   90.00
#
_symmetry.space_group_name_H-M   'P 1'
#
loop_
_entity.id
_entity.type
_entity.pdbx_description
1 polymer ?
#
loop_
_entity_poly.entity_id
_entity_poly.type
_entity_poly.pdbx_seq_one_letter_code
_entity_poly.pdbx_strand_id
1 'polypeptide(L)'
;VCVAFPELSAIKAGYEVFVVTDASGTFNKQVADASLTRMAHGGAQLMNWFSTACELQRDWRNDVEGFGALISSHLPGYQNLMGSYMGAQR
;
A
#
# COMPACT_ATOMS: atom_id res chain seq x y z
N VAL A 1 1.71 -15.74 8.70
CA VAL A 1 1.48 -15.95 10.15
C VAL A 1 1.34 -14.63 10.87
N CYS A 2 2.43 -13.84 10.97
CA CYS A 2 2.47 -12.57 11.71
C CYS A 2 1.51 -11.46 11.22
N VAL A 3 0.99 -11.54 10.00
CA VAL A 3 -0.03 -10.60 9.49
C VAL A 3 -1.44 -11.14 9.72
N ALA A 4 -1.74 -12.33 9.20
CA ALA A 4 -3.09 -12.92 9.24
C ALA A 4 -3.62 -13.22 10.66
N PHE A 5 -2.76 -13.51 11.64
CA PHE A 5 -3.24 -13.84 12.99
C PHE A 5 -3.71 -12.60 13.77
N PRO A 6 -2.91 -11.51 13.84
CA PRO A 6 -3.40 -10.28 14.46
C PRO A 6 -4.54 -9.64 13.65
N GLU A 7 -4.57 -9.73 12.32
CA GLU A 7 -5.69 -9.24 11.50
C GLU A 7 -7.02 -9.89 11.90
N LEU A 8 -7.12 -11.22 11.92
CA LEU A 8 -8.34 -11.91 12.38
C LEU A 8 -8.74 -11.54 13.81
N SER A 9 -7.75 -11.32 14.68
CA SER A 9 -8.00 -10.93 16.08
C SER A 9 -8.53 -9.50 16.17
N ALA A 10 -8.00 -8.58 15.36
CA ALA A 10 -8.43 -7.19 15.30
C ALA A 10 -9.84 -7.07 14.71
N ILE A 11 -10.16 -7.83 13.65
CA ILE A 11 -11.53 -7.87 13.11
C ILE A 11 -12.51 -8.38 14.17
N LYS A 12 -12.16 -9.45 14.91
CA LYS A 12 -13.00 -9.94 16.02
C LYS A 12 -13.20 -8.89 17.13
N ALA A 13 -12.21 -8.03 17.34
CA ALA A 13 -12.29 -6.93 18.29
C ALA A 13 -13.03 -5.69 17.74
N GLY A 14 -13.57 -5.75 16.51
CA GLY A 14 -14.39 -4.69 15.91
C GLY A 14 -13.59 -3.62 15.16
N TYR A 15 -12.31 -3.86 14.86
CA TYR A 15 -11.51 -2.96 14.04
C TYR A 15 -11.76 -3.19 12.55
N GLU A 16 -11.69 -2.10 11.78
CA GLU A 16 -11.52 -2.17 10.34
C GLU A 16 -10.04 -2.43 10.02
N VAL A 17 -9.76 -3.46 9.22
CA VAL A 17 -8.38 -3.89 8.94
C VAL A 17 -8.08 -3.78 7.45
N PHE A 18 -7.00 -3.07 7.14
CA PHE A 18 -6.45 -2.91 5.80
C PHE A 18 -5.09 -3.62 5.75
N VAL A 19 -4.96 -4.61 4.86
CA VAL A 19 -3.74 -5.41 4.72
C VAL A 19 -2.95 -4.93 3.50
N VAL A 20 -1.73 -4.42 3.74
CA VAL A 20 -0.81 -3.98 2.69
C VAL A 20 -0.05 -5.18 2.13
N THR A 21 -0.55 -5.73 1.04
CA THR A 21 -0.15 -7.04 0.51
C THR A 21 1.25 -7.05 -0.10
N ASP A 22 1.66 -5.98 -0.75
CA ASP A 22 2.97 -5.81 -1.38
C ASP A 22 4.08 -5.40 -0.40
N ALA A 23 3.71 -5.06 0.84
CA ALA A 23 4.64 -4.83 1.96
C ALA A 23 4.73 -6.04 2.92
N SER A 24 4.06 -7.16 2.61
CA SER A 24 3.96 -8.34 3.48
C SER A 24 4.46 -9.61 2.78
N GLY A 25 5.58 -10.16 3.25
CA GLY A 25 6.23 -11.33 2.64
C GLY A 25 5.82 -12.70 3.22
N THR A 26 5.98 -13.75 2.41
CA THR A 26 5.88 -15.16 2.83
C THR A 26 6.70 -16.06 1.90
N PHE A 27 6.72 -17.38 2.16
CA PHE A 27 7.62 -18.35 1.52
C PHE A 27 7.50 -18.45 0.00
N ASN A 28 6.27 -18.38 -0.53
CA ASN A 28 6.00 -18.47 -1.97
C ASN A 28 4.59 -17.95 -2.29
N LYS A 29 4.27 -17.84 -3.59
CA LYS A 29 2.99 -17.35 -4.08
C LYS A 29 1.80 -18.18 -3.58
N GLN A 30 1.90 -19.50 -3.54
CA GLN A 30 0.78 -20.34 -3.09
C GLN A 30 0.43 -20.07 -1.61
N VAL A 31 1.43 -19.89 -0.75
CA VAL A 31 1.22 -19.51 0.66
C VAL A 31 0.66 -18.09 0.78
N ALA A 32 1.11 -17.17 -0.08
CA ALA A 32 0.59 -15.80 -0.14
C ALA A 32 -0.90 -15.82 -0.52
N ASP A 33 -1.25 -16.43 -1.65
CA ASP A 33 -2.61 -16.48 -2.17
C ASP A 33 -3.58 -17.13 -1.17
N ALA A 34 -3.18 -18.22 -0.52
CA ALA A 34 -3.98 -18.86 0.53
C ALA A 34 -4.21 -17.94 1.74
N SER A 35 -3.17 -17.20 2.17
CA SER A 35 -3.27 -16.26 3.28
C SER A 35 -4.15 -15.06 2.93
N LEU A 36 -3.93 -14.46 1.76
CA LEU A 36 -4.70 -13.32 1.25
C LEU A 36 -6.18 -13.67 1.09
N THR A 37 -6.49 -14.84 0.53
CA THR A 37 -7.86 -15.35 0.39
C THR A 37 -8.55 -15.48 1.75
N ARG A 38 -7.83 -16.00 2.76
CA ARG A 38 -8.36 -16.13 4.11
C ARG A 38 -8.64 -14.76 4.75
N MET A 39 -7.73 -13.80 4.64
CA MET A 39 -7.91 -12.45 5.20
C MET A 39 -9.06 -11.71 4.53
N ALA A 40 -9.18 -11.81 3.19
CA ALA A 40 -10.30 -11.24 2.45
C ALA A 40 -11.65 -11.83 2.91
N HIS A 41 -11.76 -13.16 3.06
CA HIS A 41 -12.95 -13.80 3.61
C HIS A 41 -13.19 -13.47 5.10
N GLY A 42 -12.13 -13.12 5.83
CA GLY A 42 -12.19 -12.63 7.21
C GLY A 42 -12.77 -11.22 7.33
N GLY A 43 -12.90 -10.48 6.22
CA GLY A 43 -13.40 -9.12 6.17
C GLY A 43 -12.31 -8.04 6.06
N ALA A 44 -11.03 -8.42 5.93
CA ALA A 44 -9.98 -7.45 5.68
C ALA A 44 -10.03 -6.88 4.25
N GLN A 45 -9.71 -5.61 4.12
CA GLN A 45 -9.52 -4.96 2.83
C GLN A 45 -8.08 -5.16 2.36
N LEU A 46 -7.90 -5.80 1.20
CA LEU A 46 -6.57 -6.02 0.63
C LEU A 46 -6.15 -4.79 -0.18
N MET A 47 -5.01 -4.21 0.18
CA MET A 47 -4.46 -3.00 -0.44
C MET A 47 -3.00 -3.21 -0.86
N ASN A 48 -2.44 -2.18 -1.51
CA ASN A 48 -1.01 -2.02 -1.72
C ASN A 48 -0.54 -0.70 -1.08
N TRP A 49 0.77 -0.51 -0.89
CA TRP A 49 1.26 0.67 -0.16
C TRP A 49 0.86 1.97 -0.85
N PHE A 50 0.83 1.98 -2.19
CA PHE A 50 0.53 3.17 -2.98
C PHE A 50 -0.94 3.57 -2.85
N SER A 51 -1.88 2.62 -2.92
CA SER A 51 -3.30 2.90 -2.70
C SER A 51 -3.56 3.35 -1.26
N THR A 52 -2.90 2.74 -0.27
CA THR A 52 -2.97 3.19 1.12
C THR A 52 -2.48 4.64 1.27
N ALA A 53 -1.35 4.98 0.65
CA ALA A 53 -0.81 6.35 0.68
C ALA A 53 -1.77 7.35 0.01
N CYS A 54 -2.35 7.01 -1.14
CA CYS A 54 -3.33 7.83 -1.84
C CYS A 54 -4.62 8.03 -1.03
N GLU A 55 -5.13 6.98 -0.38
CA GLU A 55 -6.33 7.07 0.45
C GLU A 55 -6.10 7.89 1.73
N LEU A 56 -4.89 7.90 2.28
CA LEU A 56 -4.55 8.78 3.39
C LEU A 56 -4.35 10.23 2.94
N GLN A 57 -3.68 10.44 1.80
CA GLN A 57 -3.41 11.77 1.26
C GLN A 57 -4.69 12.50 0.84
N ARG A 58 -5.67 11.78 0.26
CA ARG A 58 -6.96 12.24 -0.30
C ARG A 58 -6.86 13.22 -1.47
N ASP A 59 -6.11 14.30 -1.31
CA ASP A 59 -5.96 15.39 -2.27
C ASP A 59 -4.48 15.76 -2.43
N TRP A 60 -4.02 15.86 -3.67
CA TRP A 60 -2.65 16.28 -3.99
C TRP A 60 -2.31 17.65 -3.42
N ARG A 61 -3.28 18.56 -3.35
CA ARG A 61 -3.07 19.94 -2.89
C ARG A 61 -2.75 20.04 -1.41
N ASN A 62 -2.99 19.00 -0.62
CA ASN A 62 -2.69 18.99 0.80
C ASN A 62 -1.19 19.10 1.07
N ASP A 63 -0.36 18.46 0.24
CA ASP A 63 1.10 18.56 0.25
C ASP A 63 1.68 17.97 -1.04
N VAL A 64 1.80 18.80 -2.09
CA VAL A 64 2.26 18.36 -3.41
C VAL A 64 3.72 17.90 -3.35
N GLU A 65 4.58 18.64 -2.65
CA GLU A 65 6.01 18.38 -2.59
C GLU A 65 6.32 17.16 -1.72
N GLY A 66 5.72 17.05 -0.53
CA GLY A 66 5.95 15.91 0.35
C GLY A 66 5.42 14.60 -0.22
N PHE A 67 4.21 14.61 -0.78
CA PHE A 67 3.64 13.40 -1.41
C PHE A 67 4.35 13.05 -2.72
N GLY A 68 4.70 14.05 -3.54
CA GLY A 68 5.52 13.86 -4.74
C GLY A 68 6.89 13.26 -4.41
N ALA A 69 7.55 13.75 -3.36
CA ALA A 69 8.82 13.20 -2.87
C ALA A 69 8.67 11.73 -2.45
N LEU A 70 7.66 11.39 -1.65
CA LEU A 70 7.38 10.01 -1.23
C LEU A 70 7.23 9.06 -2.42
N ILE A 71 6.43 9.46 -3.42
CA ILE A 71 6.18 8.63 -4.60
C ILE A 71 7.45 8.51 -5.43
N SER A 72 8.17 9.61 -5.66
CA SER A 72 9.40 9.62 -6.45
C SER A 72 10.48 8.74 -5.85
N SER A 73 10.60 8.67 -4.51
CA SER A 73 11.64 7.87 -3.86
C SER A 73 11.36 6.37 -3.87
N HIS A 74 10.12 5.96 -4.10
CA HIS A 74 9.70 4.55 -4.06
C HIS A 74 9.20 4.00 -5.40
N LEU A 75 8.89 4.86 -6.38
CA LEU A 75 8.49 4.48 -7.74
C LEU A 75 9.46 5.09 -8.76
N PRO A 76 10.48 4.34 -9.22
CA PRO A 76 11.44 4.83 -10.21
C PRO A 76 10.80 5.35 -11.50
N GLY A 77 9.68 4.76 -11.92
CA GLY A 77 8.91 5.25 -13.07
C GLY A 77 8.36 6.67 -12.85
N TYR A 78 7.90 6.98 -11.63
CA TYR A 78 7.42 8.31 -11.27
C TYR A 78 8.57 9.31 -11.14
N GLN A 79 9.70 8.87 -10.58
CA GLN A 79 10.93 9.67 -10.55
C GLN A 79 11.38 10.10 -11.94
N ASN A 80 11.37 9.17 -12.91
CA ASN A 80 11.73 9.46 -14.30
C ASN A 80 10.78 10.47 -14.96
N LEU A 81 9.47 10.36 -14.69
CA LEU A 81 8.46 11.31 -15.15
C LEU A 81 8.71 12.72 -14.60
N MET A 82 8.89 12.85 -13.28
CA MET A 82 9.18 14.14 -12.64
C MET A 82 10.48 14.75 -13.17
N GLY A 83 11.55 13.95 -13.27
CA GLY A 83 12.84 14.41 -13.80
C GLY A 83 12.75 14.93 -15.24
N SER A 84 11.99 14.22 -16.10
CA SER A 84 11.78 14.64 -17.48
C SER A 84 10.96 15.93 -17.58
N TYR A 85 9.90 16.06 -16.78
CA TYR A 85 9.09 17.27 -16.71
C TYR A 85 9.90 18.48 -16.24
N MET A 86 10.63 18.35 -15.13
CA MET A 86 11.48 19.42 -14.59
C MET A 86 12.62 19.80 -15.55
N GLY A 87 13.17 18.83 -16.28
CA GLY A 87 14.17 19.06 -17.31
C GLY A 87 13.64 19.84 -18.51
N ALA A 88 12.40 19.57 -18.92
CA ALA A 88 11.74 20.26 -20.03
C ALA A 88 11.25 21.69 -19.69
N GLN A 89 11.18 22.05 -18.41
CA GLN A 89 10.82 23.39 -17.95
C GLN A 89 11.99 24.38 -17.89
N ARG A 90 13.20 23.92 -18.18
CA ARG A 90 14.40 24.77 -18.29
C ARG A 90 14.63 25.20 -19.73
#